data_AF-A0AAQ3K0Y5-F1
#
_entry.id   AF-A0AAQ3K0Y5-F1
#
_cell.length_a   1.000
_cell.length_b   1.000
_cell.length_c   1.000
_cell.angle_alpha   90.00
_cell.angle_beta   90.00
_cell.angle_gamma   90.00
#
_symmetry.space_group_name_H-M   'P 1'
#
loop_
_entity.id
_entity.type
_entity.pdbx_description
1 polymer ?
#
loop_
_entity_poly.entity_id
_entity_poly.type
_entity_poly.pdbx_seq_one_letter_code
_entity_poly.pdbx_strand_id
1 'polypeptide(L)'
;MFEIPGNLPPCLKFAISNLLLPSLCTYDLYLFFKTWIKRMSLRGDDAKDWFYKGEGAANLVLGYCGSSPILIGKVLRIQKVENRKNLSADGCLVLSNHEKLLWENISELVESTSKDLAARAFVQHVMSNLLNSKHIDAGILVPVTVEFLEAVERNITNQRPS
;
A
#
# COMPACT_ATOMS: atom_id res chain seq x y z
N MET A 1 -14.49 17.20 -26.74
CA MET A 1 -13.19 17.89 -26.62
C MET A 1 -12.95 18.07 -25.13
N PHE A 2 -12.06 17.26 -24.54
CA PHE A 2 -11.80 17.33 -23.09
C PHE A 2 -10.78 18.45 -22.86
N GLU A 3 -11.15 19.49 -22.12
CA GLU A 3 -10.22 20.54 -21.73
C GLU A 3 -9.27 20.02 -20.65
N ILE A 4 -7.97 20.16 -20.91
CA ILE A 4 -6.91 19.77 -19.98
C ILE A 4 -6.76 20.90 -18.94
N PRO A 5 -6.94 20.63 -17.63
CA PRO A 5 -6.75 21.65 -16.61
C PRO A 5 -5.33 22.24 -16.69
N GLY A 6 -5.23 23.58 -16.73
CA GLY A 6 -3.97 24.28 -16.96
C GLY A 6 -2.86 24.03 -15.94
N ASN A 7 -3.23 23.54 -14.76
CA ASN A 7 -2.34 23.34 -13.62
C ASN A 7 -1.72 21.92 -13.51
N LEU A 8 -1.79 21.14 -14.59
CA LEU A 8 -1.18 19.82 -14.64
C LEU A 8 0.33 19.91 -14.87
N PRO A 9 1.14 19.10 -14.17
CA PRO A 9 2.58 19.04 -14.39
C PRO A 9 2.89 18.67 -15.85
N PRO A 10 3.99 19.17 -16.44
CA PRO A 10 4.30 18.99 -17.86
C PRO A 10 4.24 17.54 -18.36
N CYS A 11 4.53 16.57 -17.48
CA CYS A 11 4.48 15.14 -17.77
C CYS A 11 3.04 14.58 -17.89
N LEU A 12 2.06 15.13 -17.17
CA LEU A 12 0.67 14.68 -17.31
C LEU A 12 0.02 15.24 -18.58
N LYS A 13 0.42 16.43 -19.01
CA LYS A 13 0.06 16.99 -20.32
C LYS A 13 0.56 16.09 -21.45
N PHE A 14 1.78 15.55 -21.31
CA PHE A 14 2.37 14.61 -22.26
C PHE A 14 1.67 13.25 -22.28
N ALA A 15 1.21 12.74 -21.13
CA ALA A 15 0.44 11.49 -21.06
C ALA A 15 -0.95 11.64 -21.72
N ILE A 16 -1.60 12.78 -21.52
CA ILE A 16 -2.93 13.05 -22.11
C ILE A 16 -2.83 13.26 -23.63
N SER A 17 -1.77 13.92 -24.13
CA SER A 17 -1.57 14.09 -25.57
C SER A 17 -1.22 12.79 -26.32
N ASN A 18 -0.66 11.79 -25.63
CA ASN A 18 -0.27 10.50 -26.21
C ASN A 18 -1.34 9.40 -26.10
N LEU A 19 -2.53 9.69 -25.57
CA LEU A 19 -3.70 8.80 -25.60
C LEU A 19 -4.23 8.51 -27.03
N LEU A 20 -3.57 9.02 -28.07
CA LEU A 20 -3.91 8.79 -29.49
C LEU A 20 -3.07 7.69 -30.18
N LEU A 21 -2.21 6.95 -29.47
CA LEU A 21 -1.48 5.80 -30.03
C LEU A 21 -1.82 4.49 -29.29
N PRO A 22 -2.52 3.52 -29.94
CA PRO A 22 -3.12 2.38 -29.24
C PRO A 22 -2.17 1.27 -28.75
N SER A 23 -0.87 1.33 -29.00
CA SER A 23 -0.01 0.13 -28.91
C SER A 23 0.95 0.04 -27.72
N LEU A 24 0.97 1.00 -26.77
CA LEU A 24 1.89 0.96 -25.60
C LEU A 24 1.22 1.22 -24.23
N CYS A 25 -0.11 1.22 -24.15
CA CYS A 25 -0.81 1.99 -23.11
C CYS A 25 -0.90 1.36 -21.69
N THR A 26 -0.66 0.07 -21.46
CA THR A 26 -0.90 -0.54 -20.13
C THR A 26 0.34 -0.67 -19.26
N TYR A 27 1.47 -1.11 -19.82
CA TYR A 27 2.70 -1.34 -19.06
C TYR A 27 3.38 -0.03 -18.63
N ASP A 28 3.40 0.99 -19.51
CA ASP A 28 3.99 2.30 -19.18
C ASP A 28 3.17 3.06 -18.13
N LEU A 29 1.84 3.03 -18.21
CA LEU A 29 0.99 3.63 -17.18
C LEU A 29 1.12 2.89 -15.84
N TYR A 30 1.18 1.56 -15.84
CA TYR A 30 1.36 0.77 -14.62
C TYR A 30 2.73 1.01 -13.98
N LEU A 31 3.80 1.03 -14.77
CA LEU A 31 5.15 1.29 -14.28
C LEU A 31 5.28 2.74 -13.83
N PHE A 32 4.73 3.71 -14.55
CA PHE A 32 4.64 5.11 -14.12
C PHE A 32 3.90 5.24 -12.79
N PHE A 33 2.74 4.59 -12.65
CA PHE A 33 1.94 4.60 -11.42
C PHE A 33 2.70 3.98 -10.25
N LYS A 34 3.33 2.82 -10.44
CA LYS A 34 4.20 2.19 -9.43
C LYS A 34 5.37 3.09 -9.03
N THR A 35 6.01 3.72 -9.99
CA THR A 35 7.19 4.56 -9.74
C THR A 35 6.81 5.89 -9.09
N TRP A 36 5.65 6.46 -9.44
CA TRP A 36 5.14 7.70 -8.86
C TRP A 36 4.55 7.49 -7.46
N ILE A 37 3.80 6.40 -7.22
CA ILE A 37 3.36 6.04 -5.87
C ILE A 37 4.55 5.80 -4.94
N LYS A 38 5.65 5.21 -5.45
CA LYS A 38 6.88 5.07 -4.66
C LYS A 38 7.48 6.42 -4.23
N ARG A 39 7.08 7.54 -4.86
CA ARG A 39 7.47 8.92 -4.50
C ARG A 39 6.39 9.65 -3.70
N MET A 40 5.18 9.13 -3.62
CA MET A 40 4.09 9.70 -2.82
C MET A 40 4.19 9.16 -1.39
N SER A 41 4.26 10.04 -0.41
CA SER A 41 4.27 9.70 1.01
C SER A 41 3.08 10.38 1.67
N LEU A 42 2.27 9.61 2.41
CA LEU A 42 1.12 10.14 3.13
C LEU A 42 1.57 10.84 4.41
N ARG A 43 1.19 12.10 4.57
CA ARG A 43 1.57 12.99 5.69
C ARG A 43 0.35 13.29 6.55
N GLY A 44 0.56 13.88 7.73
CA GLY A 44 -0.50 14.24 8.69
C GLY A 44 -1.75 14.87 8.05
N ASP A 45 -1.57 15.84 7.16
CA ASP A 45 -2.68 16.56 6.51
C ASP A 45 -3.53 15.68 5.58
N ASP A 46 -2.96 14.57 5.07
CA ASP A 46 -3.67 13.64 4.19
C ASP A 46 -4.65 12.76 4.98
N ALA A 47 -4.52 12.65 6.32
CA ALA A 47 -5.34 11.78 7.15
C ALA A 47 -6.84 12.10 7.10
N LYS A 48 -7.21 13.34 6.78
CA LYS A 48 -8.62 13.77 6.62
C LYS A 48 -9.31 13.15 5.41
N ASP A 49 -8.55 12.69 4.42
CA ASP A 49 -9.06 12.07 3.20
C ASP A 49 -9.27 10.55 3.36
N TRP A 50 -9.11 10.03 4.58
CA TRP A 50 -9.28 8.61 4.90
C TRP A 50 -10.31 8.42 6.00
N PHE A 51 -11.23 7.47 5.80
CA PHE A 51 -12.27 7.14 6.78
C PHE A 51 -12.19 5.67 7.20
N TYR A 52 -12.63 5.37 8.43
CA TYR A 52 -12.66 4.01 8.95
C TYR A 52 -13.58 3.12 8.11
N LYS A 53 -13.07 1.99 7.63
CA LYS A 53 -13.86 1.01 6.88
C LYS A 53 -14.07 -0.29 7.66
N GLY A 54 -13.13 -0.64 8.52
CA GLY A 54 -13.19 -1.82 9.38
C GLY A 54 -11.82 -2.24 9.87
N GLU A 55 -11.78 -3.25 10.74
CA GLU A 55 -10.54 -3.85 11.19
C GLU A 55 -10.71 -5.34 11.47
N GLY A 56 -9.61 -6.09 11.38
CA GLY A 56 -9.49 -7.44 11.92
C GLY A 56 -8.47 -7.46 13.07
N ALA A 57 -8.08 -8.63 13.56
CA ALA A 57 -7.12 -8.73 14.65
C ALA A 57 -5.78 -8.03 14.35
N ALA A 58 -5.26 -8.19 13.13
CA ALA A 58 -3.91 -7.72 12.78
C ALA A 58 -3.88 -6.38 12.01
N ASN A 59 -4.98 -5.93 11.42
CA ASN A 59 -4.96 -4.78 10.50
C ASN A 59 -6.19 -3.89 10.64
N LEU A 60 -5.95 -2.59 10.52
CA LEU A 60 -6.93 -1.55 10.29
C LEU A 60 -7.08 -1.33 8.78
N VAL A 61 -8.30 -1.08 8.31
CA VAL A 61 -8.61 -0.75 6.91
C VAL A 61 -9.33 0.59 6.83
N LEU A 62 -8.77 1.49 6.02
CA LEU A 62 -9.32 2.81 5.73
C LEU A 62 -9.79 2.90 4.27
N GLY A 63 -10.93 3.54 4.02
CA GLY A 63 -11.35 3.92 2.67
C GLY A 63 -10.89 5.33 2.33
N TYR A 64 -10.53 5.57 1.06
CA TYR A 64 -10.22 6.92 0.59
C TYR A 64 -11.50 7.68 0.22
N CYS A 65 -11.64 8.91 0.72
CA CYS A 65 -12.74 9.83 0.42
C CYS A 65 -12.29 11.20 -0.12
N GLY A 66 -10.99 11.39 -0.37
CA GLY A 66 -10.47 12.62 -0.97
C GLY A 66 -10.62 12.68 -2.50
N SER A 67 -9.95 13.67 -3.10
CA SER A 67 -10.10 14.00 -4.53
C SER A 67 -8.96 13.50 -5.42
N SER A 68 -7.92 12.86 -4.87
CA SER A 68 -6.78 12.36 -5.65
C SER A 68 -7.21 11.22 -6.58
N PRO A 69 -7.13 11.38 -7.92
CA PRO A 69 -7.61 10.38 -8.87
C PRO A 69 -6.95 9.00 -8.73
N ILE A 70 -5.73 8.97 -8.21
CA ILE A 70 -4.89 7.77 -8.03
C ILE A 70 -5.42 6.92 -6.85
N LEU A 71 -6.07 7.56 -5.89
CA LEU A 71 -6.55 6.93 -4.65
C LEU A 71 -8.06 6.71 -4.63
N ILE A 72 -8.81 7.29 -5.56
CA ILE A 72 -10.26 7.03 -5.69
C ILE A 72 -10.52 5.53 -5.84
N GLY A 73 -11.41 5.01 -4.99
CA GLY A 73 -11.75 3.58 -4.94
C GLY A 73 -10.70 2.69 -4.29
N LYS A 74 -9.63 3.24 -3.71
CA LYS A 74 -8.60 2.49 -2.99
C LYS A 74 -8.89 2.42 -1.49
N VAL A 75 -8.24 1.45 -0.85
CA VAL A 75 -8.21 1.28 0.59
C VAL A 75 -6.77 1.26 1.07
N LEU A 76 -6.54 1.75 2.29
CA LEU A 76 -5.26 1.67 2.97
C LEU A 76 -5.37 0.64 4.08
N ARG A 77 -4.43 -0.31 4.10
CA ARG A 77 -4.32 -1.33 5.15
C ARG A 77 -3.11 -1.02 6.02
N ILE A 78 -3.35 -0.83 7.30
CA ILE A 78 -2.32 -0.47 8.29
C ILE A 78 -2.22 -1.60 9.30
N GLN A 79 -1.02 -2.12 9.51
CA GLN A 79 -0.79 -3.15 10.52
C GLN A 79 -0.94 -2.58 11.93
N LYS A 80 -1.70 -3.26 12.78
CA LYS A 80 -1.81 -2.93 14.20
C LYS A 80 -0.60 -3.46 14.95
N VAL A 81 -0.12 -2.69 15.92
CA VAL A 81 0.90 -3.15 16.86
C VAL A 81 0.20 -3.87 18.00
N GLU A 82 0.57 -5.12 18.27
CA GLU A 82 0.10 -5.83 19.46
C GLU A 82 0.70 -5.18 20.71
N ASN A 83 -0.16 -4.80 21.64
CA ASN A 83 0.25 -4.22 22.91
C ASN A 83 0.63 -5.35 23.89
N ARG A 84 1.76 -6.05 23.67
CA ARG A 84 2.23 -7.07 24.62
C ARG A 84 3.72 -7.01 24.93
N LYS A 85 3.96 -7.07 26.25
CA LYS A 85 5.20 -7.11 27.04
C LYS A 85 6.14 -8.30 26.77
N ASN A 86 6.01 -8.97 25.62
CA ASN A 86 6.77 -10.16 25.26
C ASN A 86 7.53 -9.90 23.95
N LEU A 87 8.49 -8.98 23.98
CA LEU A 87 9.56 -9.02 23.00
C LEU A 87 10.37 -10.29 23.31
N SER A 88 10.14 -11.35 22.53
CA SER A 88 10.98 -12.55 22.56
C SER A 88 12.43 -12.16 22.29
N ALA A 89 13.36 -12.94 22.86
CA ALA A 89 14.81 -12.75 22.71
C ALA A 89 15.31 -12.74 21.24
N ASP A 90 14.47 -13.19 20.30
CA ASP A 90 14.66 -13.07 18.86
C ASP A 90 14.16 -11.69 18.39
N GLY A 91 14.94 -10.66 18.70
CA GLY A 91 14.53 -9.27 18.59
C GLY A 91 14.12 -8.85 17.18
N CYS A 92 12.98 -8.18 17.04
CA CYS A 92 12.58 -7.38 15.87
C CYS A 92 12.79 -8.01 14.47
N LEU A 93 12.90 -9.34 14.36
CA LEU A 93 13.04 -9.98 13.06
C LEU A 93 11.65 -10.05 12.40
N VAL A 94 11.60 -9.70 11.11
CA VAL A 94 10.37 -9.82 10.30
C VAL A 94 9.95 -11.28 10.17
N LEU A 95 10.93 -12.17 10.01
CA LEU A 95 10.81 -13.63 9.99
C LEU A 95 11.88 -14.22 10.91
N SER A 96 11.49 -15.19 11.72
CA SER A 96 12.41 -16.00 12.53
C SER A 96 13.38 -16.79 11.65
N ASN A 97 14.48 -17.27 12.24
CA ASN A 97 15.46 -18.09 11.50
C ASN A 97 14.83 -19.36 10.90
N HIS A 98 13.89 -19.99 11.60
CA HIS A 98 13.17 -21.15 11.08
C HIS A 98 12.25 -20.80 9.91
N GLU A 99 11.54 -19.67 9.96
CA GLU A 99 10.72 -19.20 8.85
C GLU A 99 11.57 -18.85 7.62
N LYS A 100 12.76 -18.25 7.82
CA LYS A 100 13.69 -17.99 6.72
C LYS A 100 14.14 -19.26 6.00
N LEU A 101 14.41 -20.34 6.74
CA LEU A 101 14.75 -21.64 6.15
C LEU A 101 13.56 -22.23 5.38
N LEU A 102 12.35 -22.14 5.93
CA LEU A 102 11.14 -22.60 5.23
C LEU A 102 10.91 -21.88 3.90
N TRP A 103 11.26 -20.59 3.84
CA TRP A 103 11.02 -19.74 2.68
C TRP A 103 12.29 -19.41 1.88
N GLU A 104 13.38 -20.17 2.06
CA GLU A 104 14.71 -19.87 1.52
C GLU A 104 14.74 -19.66 0.00
N ASN A 105 13.83 -20.33 -0.72
CA ASN A 105 13.72 -20.26 -2.18
C ASN A 105 13.06 -18.97 -2.69
N ILE A 106 12.55 -18.11 -1.80
CA ILE A 106 11.89 -16.85 -2.14
C ILE A 106 12.70 -15.70 -1.51
N SER A 107 13.74 -15.25 -2.22
CA SER A 107 14.66 -14.23 -1.73
C SER A 107 13.96 -12.93 -1.30
N GLU A 108 12.98 -12.43 -2.07
CA GLU A 108 12.22 -11.21 -1.72
C GLU A 108 11.50 -11.35 -0.36
N LEU A 109 11.07 -12.56 0.01
CA LEU A 109 10.42 -12.83 1.29
C LEU A 109 11.44 -12.90 2.44
N VAL A 110 12.57 -13.61 2.23
CA VAL A 110 13.62 -13.79 3.25
C VAL A 110 14.38 -12.49 3.53
N GLU A 111 14.59 -11.67 2.50
CA GLU A 111 15.30 -10.38 2.57
C GLU A 111 14.40 -9.21 3.00
N SER A 112 13.11 -9.47 3.25
CA SER A 112 12.16 -8.43 3.64
C SER A 112 12.54 -7.76 4.96
N THR A 113 12.67 -6.43 4.93
CA THR A 113 13.06 -5.61 6.08
C THR A 113 11.88 -5.10 6.90
N SER A 114 10.65 -5.28 6.42
CA SER A 114 9.41 -4.98 7.16
C SER A 114 8.35 -6.05 6.98
N LYS A 115 7.40 -6.11 7.93
CA LYS A 115 6.25 -7.03 7.85
C LYS A 115 5.37 -6.75 6.63
N ASP A 116 5.27 -5.49 6.18
CA ASP A 116 4.51 -5.13 4.99
C ASP A 116 5.19 -5.62 3.70
N LEU A 117 6.53 -5.53 3.64
CA LEU A 117 7.31 -6.10 2.54
C LEU A 117 7.15 -7.62 2.47
N ALA A 118 7.28 -8.29 3.61
CA ALA A 118 7.12 -9.74 3.69
C ALA A 118 5.69 -10.17 3.31
N ALA A 119 4.66 -9.48 3.81
CA ALA A 119 3.27 -9.77 3.48
C ALA A 119 3.00 -9.61 1.98
N ARG A 120 3.51 -8.54 1.36
CA ARG A 120 3.38 -8.33 -0.09
C ARG A 120 4.11 -9.42 -0.88
N ALA A 121 5.35 -9.74 -0.51
CA ALA A 121 6.15 -10.77 -1.17
C ALA A 121 5.47 -12.15 -1.06
N PHE A 122 4.92 -12.48 0.11
CA PHE A 122 4.18 -13.71 0.33
C PHE A 122 2.94 -13.80 -0.58
N VAL A 123 2.13 -12.74 -0.66
CA VAL A 123 0.95 -12.75 -1.54
C VAL A 123 1.36 -12.85 -3.01
N GLN A 124 2.39 -12.11 -3.41
CA GLN A 124 2.89 -12.07 -4.79
C GLN A 124 3.48 -13.41 -5.24
N HIS A 125 4.33 -14.03 -4.43
CA HIS A 125 5.15 -15.18 -4.84
C HIS A 125 4.61 -16.53 -4.36
N VAL A 126 3.80 -16.55 -3.30
CA VAL A 126 3.19 -17.77 -2.79
C VAL A 126 1.73 -17.83 -3.20
N MET A 127 0.91 -16.90 -2.71
CA MET A 127 -0.54 -17.01 -2.84
C MET A 127 -1.01 -16.87 -4.29
N SER A 128 -0.44 -15.94 -5.06
CA SER A 128 -0.82 -15.70 -6.46
C SER A 128 -0.57 -16.92 -7.35
N ASN A 129 0.49 -17.69 -7.04
CA ASN A 129 0.83 -18.92 -7.78
C ASN A 129 -0.14 -20.08 -7.46
N LEU A 130 -0.72 -20.10 -6.25
CA LEU A 130 -1.61 -21.18 -5.81
C LEU A 130 -3.08 -20.93 -6.13
N LEU A 131 -3.54 -19.69 -6.09
CA LEU A 131 -4.96 -19.32 -6.08
C LEU A 131 -5.42 -18.53 -7.31
N ASN A 132 -4.59 -18.47 -8.35
CA ASN A 132 -4.77 -17.67 -9.57
C ASN A 132 -4.70 -16.16 -9.33
N SER A 133 -3.70 -15.52 -9.95
CA SER A 133 -3.42 -14.09 -9.83
C SER A 133 -4.56 -13.17 -10.28
N LYS A 134 -5.53 -13.64 -11.05
CA LYS A 134 -6.70 -12.85 -11.47
C LYS A 134 -7.55 -12.36 -10.29
N HIS A 135 -7.55 -13.09 -9.18
CA HIS A 135 -8.38 -12.79 -8.00
C HIS A 135 -7.56 -12.35 -6.79
N ILE A 136 -6.26 -12.12 -6.97
CA ILE A 136 -5.35 -11.75 -5.89
C ILE A 136 -4.70 -10.42 -6.21
N ASP A 137 -4.82 -9.49 -5.28
CA ASP A 137 -4.09 -8.23 -5.28
C ASP A 137 -3.09 -8.24 -4.12
N ALA A 138 -1.80 -8.21 -4.44
CA ALA A 138 -0.72 -8.09 -3.45
C ALA A 138 -0.66 -6.67 -2.85
N GLY A 139 -1.34 -5.71 -3.46
CA GLY A 139 -1.31 -4.31 -3.08
C GLY A 139 -0.01 -3.60 -3.46
N ILE A 140 0.02 -2.31 -3.15
CA ILE A 140 1.18 -1.44 -3.36
C ILE A 140 1.54 -0.82 -2.02
N LEU A 141 2.83 -0.83 -1.70
CA LEU A 141 3.34 -0.17 -0.49
C LEU A 141 3.41 1.33 -0.72
N VAL A 142 2.86 2.08 0.25
CA VAL A 142 2.88 3.53 0.27
C VAL A 142 3.61 3.97 1.55
N PRO A 143 4.69 4.76 1.45
CA PRO A 143 5.31 5.39 2.61
C PRO A 143 4.31 6.25 3.37
N VAL A 144 4.36 6.18 4.70
CA VAL A 144 3.53 6.98 5.60
C VAL A 144 4.42 7.64 6.65
N THR A 145 4.06 8.84 7.08
CA THR A 145 4.75 9.49 8.19
C THR A 145 4.09 9.13 9.53
N VAL A 146 4.81 9.34 10.63
CA VAL A 146 4.27 9.10 11.98
C VAL A 146 3.08 10.01 12.25
N GLU A 147 3.13 11.26 11.80
CA GLU A 147 2.07 12.25 11.98
C GLU A 147 0.78 11.81 11.28
N PHE A 148 0.88 11.14 10.12
CA PHE A 148 -0.27 10.55 9.44
C PHE A 148 -0.92 9.45 10.30
N LEU A 149 -0.11 8.52 10.83
CA LEU A 149 -0.61 7.41 11.65
C LEU A 149 -1.27 7.91 12.94
N GLU A 150 -0.67 8.89 13.61
CA GLU A 150 -1.24 9.51 14.81
C GLU A 150 -2.54 10.28 14.50
N ALA A 151 -2.60 10.99 13.38
CA ALA A 151 -3.81 11.69 12.96
C ALA A 151 -4.94 10.72 12.63
N VAL A 152 -4.63 9.61 11.93
CA VAL A 152 -5.58 8.53 11.67
C VAL A 152 -6.13 7.97 12.98
N GLU A 153 -5.28 7.58 13.92
CA GLU A 153 -5.72 6.99 15.20
C GLU A 153 -6.71 7.92 15.90
N ARG A 154 -6.39 9.21 16.02
CA ARG A 154 -7.29 10.22 16.60
C ARG A 154 -8.63 10.32 15.88
N ASN A 155 -8.63 10.27 14.55
CA ASN A 155 -9.85 10.45 13.74
C ASN A 155 -10.81 9.25 13.84
N ILE A 156 -10.28 8.06 14.09
CA ILE A 156 -11.07 6.82 14.07
C ILE A 156 -11.42 6.27 15.45
N THR A 157 -10.89 6.81 16.55
CA THR A 157 -11.10 6.28 17.92
C THR A 157 -12.58 6.00 18.21
N ASN A 158 -13.48 6.90 17.82
CA ASN A 158 -14.92 6.77 18.10
C ASN A 158 -15.67 5.85 17.12
N GLN A 159 -15.01 5.35 16.08
CA GLN A 159 -15.57 4.49 15.03
C GLN A 159 -15.20 3.01 15.23
N ARG A 160 -14.21 2.73 16.07
CA ARG A 160 -13.73 1.37 16.34
C ARG A 160 -14.70 0.64 17.29
N PRO A 161 -14.97 -0.65 17.07
CA PRO A 161 -15.73 -1.46 18.02
C PRO A 161 -15.08 -1.49 19.40
N SER A 162 -15.89 -1.34 20.44
CA SER A 162 -15.48 -1.43 21.86
C SER A 162 -15.05 -2.83 22.26
#